data_AF-A0A554JIH1-F1
#
_entry.id   AF-A0A554JIH1-F1
#
_cell.length_a   1.000
_cell.length_b   1.000
_cell.length_c   1.000
_cell.angle_alpha   90.00
_cell.angle_beta   90.00
_cell.angle_gamma   90.00
#
_symmetry.space_group_name_H-M   'P 1'
#
loop_
_entity.id
_entity.type
_entity.pdbx_description
1 polymer ?
#
loop_
_entity_poly.entity_id
_entity_poly.type
_entity_poly.pdbx_seq_one_letter_code
_entity_poly.pdbx_strand_id
1 'polypeptide(L)'
;MSAQLFQQYSQFEDGLRKKFHVHALYRSFHKLSKDKFIEYLLQIGFIAQNFVKWYETAKLGMQSESAREVVRNILRDEIPQSGTTHQDDRLYDLNLIGASTEQVRNVKPSVATRKTIERLYELVRFPQEDYDLRVMITLRIAGEVLVAEQYQHIIRYMRVNLGIAGSQSRFYFPHWQHDLKGAKVEGEPGHTDSFDKLLESMITNERELEVAKDVAEKAFEARSGIHDQFVRKPTRVLLQTAGVVVALVLTVFLGTSLYQKMTEPSYYQFLASLPPQARNFYLGLEIKLIERAQNGIDVKNLHRIGTSKYASQVWGDWP
;
A
#
# COMPACT_ATOMS: atom_id res chain seq x y z
N MET A 1 -9.99 -27.16 18.29
CA MET A 1 -9.95 -25.72 18.65
C MET A 1 -8.80 -25.02 17.94
N SER A 2 -7.54 -25.47 18.09
CA SER A 2 -6.36 -24.85 17.42
C SER A 2 -6.51 -24.72 15.89
N ALA A 3 -6.91 -25.79 15.18
CA ALA A 3 -7.18 -25.74 13.73
C ALA A 3 -8.18 -24.65 13.30
N GLN A 4 -9.21 -24.39 14.12
CA GLN A 4 -10.19 -23.34 13.85
C GLN A 4 -9.62 -21.94 14.06
N LEU A 5 -8.76 -21.75 15.05
CA LEU A 5 -8.09 -20.46 15.32
C LEU A 5 -7.03 -20.16 14.26
N PHE A 6 -6.25 -21.15 13.84
CA PHE A 6 -5.33 -21.01 12.72
C PHE A 6 -6.06 -20.67 11.41
N GLN A 7 -7.21 -21.30 11.15
CA GLN A 7 -8.04 -20.96 9.99
C GLN A 7 -8.52 -19.50 10.05
N GLN A 8 -8.88 -18.98 11.22
CA GLN A 8 -9.23 -17.57 11.39
C GLN A 8 -8.03 -16.65 11.11
N TYR A 9 -6.84 -16.99 11.61
CA TYR A 9 -5.61 -16.27 11.29
C TYR A 9 -5.33 -16.28 9.77
N SER A 10 -5.46 -17.43 9.13
CA SER A 10 -5.25 -17.60 7.68
C SER A 10 -6.20 -16.72 6.84
N GLN A 11 -7.45 -16.57 7.27
CA GLN A 11 -8.42 -15.66 6.64
C GLN A 11 -8.05 -14.18 6.86
N PHE A 12 -7.52 -13.83 8.04
CA PHE A 12 -7.02 -12.49 8.31
C PHE A 12 -5.83 -12.14 7.41
N GLU A 13 -4.89 -13.07 7.24
CA GLU A 13 -3.76 -12.94 6.30
C GLU A 13 -4.22 -12.71 4.86
N ASP A 14 -5.27 -13.41 4.39
CA ASP A 14 -5.84 -13.16 3.07
C ASP A 14 -6.41 -11.73 2.94
N GLY A 15 -6.89 -11.15 4.04
CA GLY A 15 -7.25 -9.74 4.14
C GLY A 15 -6.06 -8.81 3.92
N LEU A 16 -4.91 -9.10 4.55
CA LEU A 16 -3.66 -8.35 4.36
C LEU A 16 -3.16 -8.44 2.91
N ARG A 17 -3.22 -9.62 2.30
CA ARG A 17 -2.87 -9.82 0.88
C ARG A 17 -3.74 -8.95 -0.03
N LYS A 18 -5.06 -8.96 0.17
CA LYS A 18 -5.98 -8.05 -0.55
C LYS A 18 -5.63 -6.58 -0.35
N LYS A 19 -5.30 -6.17 0.89
CA LYS A 19 -4.83 -4.81 1.23
C LYS A 19 -3.54 -4.46 0.48
N PHE A 20 -2.61 -5.41 0.31
CA PHE A 20 -1.38 -5.22 -0.46
C PHE A 20 -1.66 -4.86 -1.92
N HIS A 21 -2.51 -5.63 -2.62
CA HIS A 21 -2.78 -5.39 -4.05
C HIS A 21 -3.47 -4.06 -4.34
N VAL A 22 -4.21 -3.50 -3.38
CA VAL A 22 -4.86 -2.20 -3.55
C VAL A 22 -3.94 -1.01 -3.28
N HIS A 23 -2.69 -1.25 -2.87
CA HIS A 23 -1.68 -0.22 -2.67
C HIS A 23 -1.50 0.63 -3.94
N ALA A 24 -1.34 1.95 -3.77
CA ALA A 24 -1.36 2.90 -4.88
C ALA A 24 -0.28 2.60 -5.95
N LEU A 25 0.91 2.14 -5.53
CA LEU A 25 1.97 1.70 -6.44
C LEU A 25 1.47 0.63 -7.42
N TYR A 26 0.80 -0.42 -6.92
CA TYR A 26 0.40 -1.57 -7.74
C TYR A 26 -0.72 -1.26 -8.74
N ARG A 27 -1.57 -0.27 -8.44
CA ARG A 27 -2.57 0.24 -9.40
C ARG A 27 -1.94 0.84 -10.65
N SER A 28 -0.73 1.40 -10.53
CA SER A 28 0.00 2.04 -11.63
C SER A 28 1.32 1.36 -11.98
N PHE A 29 1.60 0.17 -11.46
CA PHE A 29 2.91 -0.47 -11.59
C PHE A 29 3.27 -0.74 -13.06
N HIS A 30 2.30 -1.18 -13.86
CA HIS A 30 2.42 -1.37 -15.30
C HIS A 30 2.74 -0.08 -16.09
N LYS A 31 2.60 1.10 -15.47
CA LYS A 31 2.89 2.41 -16.06
C LYS A 31 4.28 2.94 -15.68
N LEU A 32 5.03 2.24 -14.85
CA LEU A 32 6.41 2.64 -14.55
C LEU A 32 7.24 2.61 -15.83
N SER A 33 8.08 3.62 -16.04
CA SER A 33 9.15 3.53 -17.03
C SER A 33 10.15 2.46 -16.61
N LYS A 34 10.91 1.91 -17.57
CA LYS A 34 11.96 0.93 -17.31
C LYS A 34 12.92 1.40 -16.20
N ASP A 35 13.40 2.64 -16.28
CA ASP A 35 14.31 3.19 -15.27
C ASP A 35 13.69 3.27 -13.87
N LYS A 36 12.39 3.60 -13.77
CA LYS A 36 11.68 3.65 -12.48
C LYS A 36 11.39 2.27 -11.94
N PHE A 37 11.16 1.30 -12.81
CA PHE A 37 11.08 -0.10 -12.42
C PHE A 37 12.44 -0.62 -11.92
N ILE A 38 13.55 -0.31 -12.59
CA ILE A 38 14.90 -0.63 -12.10
C ILE A 38 15.16 0.04 -10.76
N GLU A 39 14.90 1.34 -10.61
CA GLU A 39 15.05 2.07 -9.34
C GLU A 39 14.26 1.39 -8.20
N TYR A 40 13.03 0.96 -8.49
CA TYR A 40 12.21 0.18 -7.57
C TYR A 40 12.89 -1.13 -7.15
N LEU A 41 13.34 -1.94 -8.12
CA LEU A 41 14.01 -3.22 -7.87
C LEU A 41 15.33 -3.07 -7.09
N LEU A 42 16.05 -1.97 -7.32
CA LEU A 42 17.27 -1.65 -6.59
C LEU A 42 16.99 -1.35 -5.10
N GLN A 43 15.92 -0.59 -4.80
CA GLN A 43 15.57 -0.26 -3.41
C GLN A 43 15.03 -1.46 -2.64
N ILE A 44 14.11 -2.25 -3.23
CA ILE A 44 13.62 -3.47 -2.57
C ILE A 44 14.73 -4.52 -2.41
N GLY A 45 15.76 -4.43 -3.25
CA GLY A 45 16.97 -5.24 -3.17
C GLY A 45 17.68 -5.18 -1.84
N PHE A 46 17.64 -4.04 -1.16
CA PHE A 46 18.23 -3.93 0.18
C PHE A 46 17.50 -4.80 1.20
N ILE A 47 16.21 -5.08 1.02
CA ILE A 47 15.51 -6.03 1.89
C ILE A 47 16.03 -7.44 1.63
N ALA A 48 16.11 -7.86 0.36
CA ALA A 48 16.67 -9.17 -0.01
C ALA A 48 18.12 -9.35 0.48
N GLN A 49 18.96 -8.32 0.36
CA GLN A 49 20.34 -8.34 0.88
C GLN A 49 20.43 -8.50 2.40
N ASN A 50 19.40 -8.07 3.13
CA ASN A 50 19.34 -8.21 4.58
C ASN A 50 18.62 -9.47 5.04
N PHE A 51 18.01 -10.23 4.13
CA PHE A 51 17.15 -11.38 4.45
C PHE A 51 17.86 -12.40 5.35
N VAL A 52 19.01 -12.91 4.89
CA VAL A 52 19.82 -13.88 5.66
C VAL A 52 20.19 -13.35 7.04
N LYS A 53 20.68 -12.12 7.12
CA LYS A 53 21.09 -11.49 8.40
C LYS A 53 19.91 -11.32 9.34
N TRP A 54 18.75 -10.95 8.81
CA TRP A 54 17.53 -10.74 9.55
C TRP A 54 16.98 -12.06 10.11
N TYR A 55 16.92 -13.11 9.30
CA TYR A 55 16.51 -14.46 9.71
C TYR A 55 17.48 -15.06 10.74
N GLU A 56 18.80 -14.93 10.53
CA GLU A 56 19.80 -15.35 11.51
C GLU A 56 19.63 -14.61 12.84
N THR A 57 19.43 -13.30 12.81
CA THR A 57 19.18 -12.49 14.03
C THR A 57 17.92 -12.96 14.76
N ALA A 58 16.84 -13.17 14.03
CA ALA A 58 15.57 -13.63 14.57
C ALA A 58 15.70 -15.00 15.25
N LYS A 59 16.42 -15.95 14.61
CA LYS A 59 16.67 -17.31 15.10
C LYS A 59 17.41 -17.36 16.44
N LEU A 60 18.31 -16.41 16.71
CA LEU A 60 19.12 -16.40 17.94
C LEU A 60 18.28 -16.29 19.22
N GLY A 61 17.14 -15.60 19.16
CA GLY A 61 16.24 -15.46 20.31
C GLY A 61 15.23 -16.60 20.48
N MET A 62 15.15 -17.53 19.52
CA MET A 62 14.11 -18.56 19.51
C MET A 62 14.37 -19.67 20.53
N GLN A 63 13.31 -20.08 21.23
CA GLN A 63 13.36 -21.18 22.20
C GLN A 63 12.91 -22.52 21.59
N SER A 64 11.95 -22.48 20.67
CA SER A 64 11.41 -23.64 19.98
C SER A 64 12.37 -24.19 18.93
N GLU A 65 12.74 -25.46 19.05
CA GLU A 65 13.59 -26.13 18.06
C GLU A 65 12.90 -26.27 16.70
N SER A 66 11.59 -26.52 16.69
CA SER A 66 10.84 -26.60 15.42
C SER A 66 10.78 -25.25 14.71
N ALA A 67 10.67 -24.14 15.45
CA ALA A 67 10.79 -22.80 14.87
C ALA A 67 12.18 -22.55 14.29
N ARG A 68 13.24 -22.92 15.03
CA ARG A 68 14.62 -22.82 14.54
C ARG A 68 14.84 -23.65 13.28
N GLU A 69 14.28 -24.85 13.19
CA GLU A 69 14.47 -25.70 12.01
C GLU A 69 13.76 -25.14 10.76
N VAL A 70 12.55 -24.58 10.90
CA VAL A 70 11.90 -23.85 9.79
C VAL A 70 12.81 -22.74 9.27
N VAL A 71 13.36 -21.93 10.18
CA VAL A 71 14.29 -20.85 9.79
C VAL A 71 15.58 -21.38 9.17
N ARG A 72 16.15 -22.48 9.68
CA ARG A 72 17.35 -23.09 9.11
C ARG A 72 17.11 -23.60 7.70
N ASN A 73 15.95 -24.19 7.42
CA ASN A 73 15.62 -24.68 6.09
C ASN A 73 15.54 -23.55 5.08
N ILE A 74 14.84 -22.46 5.42
CA ILE A 74 14.76 -21.27 4.57
C ILE A 74 16.16 -20.67 4.32
N LEU A 75 17.00 -20.58 5.37
CA LEU A 75 18.36 -20.07 5.24
C LEU A 75 19.27 -20.93 4.35
N ARG A 76 19.06 -22.26 4.30
CA ARG A 76 19.81 -23.16 3.41
C ARG A 76 19.46 -22.92 1.94
N ASP A 77 18.24 -22.50 1.65
CA ASP A 77 17.81 -22.19 0.28
C ASP A 77 18.38 -20.85 -0.18
N GLU A 78 18.47 -19.87 0.72
CA GLU A 78 19.07 -18.55 0.43
C GLU A 78 20.58 -18.62 0.13
N ILE A 79 21.30 -19.49 0.84
CA ILE A 79 22.74 -19.74 0.67
C ILE A 79 22.97 -21.26 0.59
N PRO A 80 22.79 -21.86 -0.60
CA PRO A 80 22.95 -23.29 -0.76
C PRO A 80 24.43 -23.70 -0.66
N GLN A 81 24.66 -24.97 -0.28
CA GLN A 81 26.02 -25.52 -0.20
C GLN A 81 26.72 -25.61 -1.57
N SER A 82 25.94 -25.66 -2.64
CA SER A 82 26.41 -25.64 -4.03
C SER A 82 25.40 -24.93 -4.92
N GLY A 83 25.87 -24.27 -5.98
CA GLY A 83 25.03 -23.50 -6.90
C GLY A 83 25.11 -22.00 -6.70
N THR A 84 24.15 -21.28 -7.27
CA THR A 84 24.03 -19.82 -7.16
C THR A 84 23.33 -19.45 -5.85
N THR A 85 23.74 -18.33 -5.24
CA THR A 85 22.96 -17.74 -4.15
C THR A 85 21.79 -16.95 -4.72
N HIS A 86 20.78 -16.70 -3.88
CA HIS A 86 19.67 -15.81 -4.24
C HIS A 86 20.13 -14.39 -4.64
N GLN A 87 21.27 -13.92 -4.13
CA GLN A 87 21.85 -12.64 -4.57
C GLN A 87 22.47 -12.73 -5.98
N ASP A 88 23.06 -13.86 -6.35
CA ASP A 88 23.58 -14.09 -7.70
C ASP A 88 22.44 -14.13 -8.72
N ASP A 89 21.37 -14.85 -8.40
CA ASP A 89 20.18 -14.94 -9.27
C ASP A 89 19.45 -13.60 -9.37
N ARG A 90 19.40 -12.82 -8.28
CA ARG A 90 18.87 -11.46 -8.32
C ARG A 90 19.70 -10.56 -9.24
N LEU A 91 21.03 -10.64 -9.17
CA LEU A 91 21.92 -9.87 -10.05
C LEU A 91 21.71 -10.28 -11.52
N TYR A 92 21.55 -11.57 -11.79
CA TYR A 92 21.22 -12.08 -13.12
C TYR A 92 19.93 -11.44 -13.66
N ASP A 93 18.85 -11.44 -12.88
CA ASP A 93 17.56 -10.86 -13.30
C ASP A 93 17.66 -9.34 -13.49
N LEU A 94 18.41 -8.64 -12.65
CA LEU A 94 18.64 -7.19 -12.81
C LEU A 94 19.39 -6.87 -14.10
N ASN A 95 20.43 -7.67 -14.43
CA ASN A 95 21.16 -7.53 -15.69
C ASN A 95 20.25 -7.83 -16.89
N LEU A 96 19.40 -8.87 -16.79
CA LEU A 96 18.41 -9.22 -17.81
C LEU A 96 17.41 -8.08 -18.06
N ILE A 97 17.00 -7.38 -17.01
CA ILE A 97 16.13 -6.21 -17.07
C ILE A 97 16.89 -4.96 -17.59
N GLY A 98 18.22 -5.00 -17.65
CA GLY A 98 19.08 -3.95 -18.20
C GLY A 98 19.65 -2.98 -17.17
N ALA A 99 19.67 -3.34 -15.89
CA ALA A 99 20.48 -2.64 -14.89
C ALA A 99 21.95 -3.08 -15.04
N SER A 100 22.90 -2.15 -14.91
CA SER A 100 24.31 -2.52 -14.89
C SER A 100 24.75 -3.01 -13.51
N THR A 101 25.75 -3.87 -13.46
CA THR A 101 26.35 -4.30 -12.18
C THR A 101 26.86 -3.10 -11.37
N GLU A 102 27.36 -2.05 -12.03
CA GLU A 102 27.76 -0.81 -11.37
C GLU A 102 26.59 -0.12 -10.68
N GLN A 103 25.43 -0.01 -11.34
CA GLN A 103 24.21 0.54 -10.74
C GLN A 103 23.78 -0.29 -9.51
N VAL A 104 23.81 -1.62 -9.63
CA VAL A 104 23.42 -2.52 -8.53
C VAL A 104 24.34 -2.39 -7.31
N ARG A 105 25.65 -2.22 -7.53
CA ARG A 105 26.64 -2.15 -6.44
C ARG A 105 26.74 -0.78 -5.79
N ASN A 106 26.47 0.29 -6.54
CA ASN A 106 26.70 1.67 -6.08
C ASN A 106 25.42 2.41 -5.66
N VAL A 107 24.24 1.82 -5.88
CA VAL A 107 22.99 2.38 -5.36
C VAL A 107 23.05 2.52 -3.84
N LYS A 108 22.51 3.62 -3.32
CA LYS A 108 22.38 3.84 -1.88
C LYS A 108 20.94 3.58 -1.46
N PRO A 109 20.69 3.02 -0.26
CA PRO A 109 19.34 2.88 0.22
C PRO A 109 18.75 4.27 0.46
N SER A 110 17.48 4.45 0.11
CA SER A 110 16.75 5.66 0.46
C SER A 110 16.50 5.72 1.98
N VAL A 111 16.04 6.88 2.47
CA VAL A 111 15.61 7.01 3.86
C VAL A 111 14.46 6.05 4.18
N ALA A 112 13.51 5.87 3.24
CA ALA A 112 12.39 4.96 3.42
C ALA A 112 12.87 3.50 3.49
N THR A 113 13.78 3.11 2.60
CA THR A 113 14.37 1.77 2.58
C THR A 113 15.11 1.45 3.88
N ARG A 114 15.93 2.38 4.40
CA ARG A 114 16.60 2.19 5.71
C ARG A 114 15.59 2.02 6.85
N LYS A 115 14.58 2.90 6.92
CA LYS A 115 13.54 2.83 7.95
C LYS A 115 12.74 1.53 7.90
N THR A 116 12.44 1.03 6.70
CA THR A 116 11.79 -0.29 6.55
C THR A 116 12.66 -1.39 7.12
N ILE A 117 13.96 -1.42 6.79
CA ILE A 117 14.88 -2.43 7.33
C ILE A 117 14.96 -2.32 8.85
N GLU A 118 15.15 -1.12 9.40
CA GLU A 118 15.16 -0.86 10.86
C GLU A 118 13.90 -1.42 11.53
N ARG A 119 12.71 -1.12 10.99
CA ARG A 119 11.44 -1.64 11.51
C ARG A 119 11.34 -3.16 11.45
N LEU A 120 11.84 -3.80 10.39
CA LEU A 120 11.86 -5.26 10.31
C LEU A 120 12.74 -5.88 11.40
N TYR A 121 13.89 -5.27 11.70
CA TYR A 121 14.74 -5.70 12.82
C TYR A 121 14.10 -5.43 14.19
N GLU A 122 13.36 -4.32 14.35
CA GLU A 122 12.61 -4.03 15.58
C GLU A 122 11.57 -5.11 15.90
N LEU A 123 10.92 -5.69 14.89
CA LEU A 123 9.91 -6.75 15.07
C LEU A 123 10.51 -8.05 15.62
N VAL A 124 11.78 -8.33 15.33
CA VAL A 124 12.49 -9.53 15.78
C VAL A 124 13.45 -9.27 16.96
N ARG A 125 13.34 -8.11 17.62
CA ARG A 125 14.21 -7.76 18.76
C ARG A 125 13.98 -8.71 19.93
N PHE A 126 15.02 -9.01 20.69
CA PHE A 126 14.92 -9.81 21.92
C PHE A 126 15.23 -8.95 23.17
N PRO A 127 14.56 -9.15 24.33
CA PRO A 127 13.47 -10.10 24.60
C PRO A 127 12.07 -9.55 24.27
N GLN A 128 11.11 -10.46 24.02
CA GLN A 128 9.68 -10.17 23.90
C GLN A 128 8.84 -11.32 24.51
N GLU A 129 7.63 -11.03 24.97
CA GLU A 129 6.63 -12.06 25.29
C GLU A 129 6.17 -12.76 24.01
N ASP A 130 5.92 -14.07 24.07
CA ASP A 130 5.53 -14.91 22.92
C ASP A 130 6.53 -14.80 21.75
N TYR A 131 7.82 -14.64 22.06
CA TYR A 131 8.86 -14.32 21.06
C TYR A 131 8.79 -15.22 19.82
N ASP A 132 8.73 -16.53 19.99
CA ASP A 132 8.68 -17.48 18.87
C ASP A 132 7.47 -17.25 17.96
N LEU A 133 6.26 -17.11 18.52
CA LEU A 133 5.05 -16.82 17.76
C LEU A 133 5.18 -15.50 17.01
N ARG A 134 5.60 -14.42 17.70
CA ARG A 134 5.75 -13.09 17.09
C ARG A 134 6.75 -13.12 15.93
N VAL A 135 7.88 -13.78 16.12
CA VAL A 135 8.91 -13.88 15.09
C VAL A 135 8.43 -14.73 13.92
N MET A 136 7.84 -15.91 14.15
CA MET A 136 7.37 -16.75 13.06
C MET A 136 6.29 -16.05 12.21
N ILE A 137 5.38 -15.31 12.84
CA ILE A 137 4.38 -14.50 12.13
C ILE A 137 5.06 -13.38 11.32
N THR A 138 6.03 -12.70 11.92
CA THR A 138 6.77 -11.62 11.27
C THR A 138 7.51 -12.11 10.02
N LEU A 139 8.28 -13.20 10.15
CA LEU A 139 9.04 -13.80 9.04
C LEU A 139 8.09 -14.27 7.94
N ARG A 140 7.01 -14.99 8.29
CA ARG A 140 6.00 -15.42 7.32
C ARG A 140 5.42 -14.24 6.53
N ILE A 141 4.96 -13.19 7.19
CA ILE A 141 4.28 -12.08 6.50
C ILE A 141 5.26 -11.26 5.68
N ALA A 142 6.34 -10.77 6.30
CA ALA A 142 7.23 -9.81 5.66
C ALA A 142 8.35 -10.44 4.80
N GLY A 143 8.69 -11.70 5.09
CA GLY A 143 9.73 -12.47 4.41
C GLY A 143 9.20 -13.40 3.32
N GLU A 144 7.99 -13.96 3.46
CA GLU A 144 7.46 -14.96 2.50
C GLU A 144 6.22 -14.45 1.74
N VAL A 145 5.11 -14.23 2.46
CA VAL A 145 3.81 -13.93 1.86
C VAL A 145 3.87 -12.66 1.01
N LEU A 146 4.36 -11.55 1.58
CA LEU A 146 4.44 -10.29 0.84
C LEU A 146 5.53 -10.30 -0.24
N VAL A 147 6.49 -11.21 -0.17
CA VAL A 147 7.50 -11.39 -1.22
C VAL A 147 6.84 -12.01 -2.46
N ALA A 148 6.07 -13.08 -2.31
CA ALA A 148 5.31 -13.68 -3.39
C ALA A 148 4.36 -12.68 -4.06
N GLU A 149 3.58 -11.95 -3.25
CA GLU A 149 2.62 -10.97 -3.77
C GLU A 149 3.31 -9.81 -4.50
N GLN A 150 4.48 -9.40 -4.03
CA GLN A 150 5.31 -8.39 -4.70
C GLN A 150 5.81 -8.90 -6.05
N TYR A 151 6.32 -10.14 -6.09
CA TYR A 151 6.98 -10.70 -7.25
C TYR A 151 6.01 -11.01 -8.38
N GLN A 152 4.75 -11.32 -8.09
CA GLN A 152 3.69 -11.40 -9.10
C GLN A 152 3.60 -10.13 -9.96
N HIS A 153 3.69 -8.95 -9.35
CA HIS A 153 3.64 -7.67 -10.09
C HIS A 153 4.91 -7.43 -10.91
N ILE A 154 6.07 -7.83 -10.37
CA ILE A 154 7.38 -7.74 -11.04
C ILE A 154 7.40 -8.63 -12.28
N ILE A 155 7.02 -9.90 -12.15
CA ILE A 155 6.96 -10.84 -13.26
C ILE A 155 5.96 -10.40 -14.32
N ARG A 156 4.80 -9.88 -13.91
CA ARG A 156 3.84 -9.32 -14.86
C ARG A 156 4.45 -8.14 -15.64
N TYR A 157 5.18 -7.25 -14.97
CA TYR A 157 5.86 -6.13 -15.62
C TYR A 157 6.94 -6.63 -16.59
N MET A 158 7.81 -7.55 -16.16
CA MET A 158 8.85 -8.14 -17.01
C MET A 158 8.26 -8.73 -18.29
N ARG A 159 7.16 -9.49 -18.18
CA ARG A 159 6.49 -10.10 -19.33
C ARG A 159 5.84 -9.07 -20.26
N VAL A 160 5.04 -8.17 -19.71
CA VAL A 160 4.19 -7.27 -20.52
C VAL A 160 4.98 -6.08 -21.06
N ASN A 161 5.84 -5.48 -20.24
CA ASN A 161 6.53 -4.23 -20.57
C ASN A 161 7.93 -4.45 -21.17
N LEU A 162 8.58 -5.57 -20.84
CA LEU A 162 9.96 -5.84 -21.29
C LEU A 162 10.07 -7.05 -22.25
N GLY A 163 8.99 -7.81 -22.44
CA GLY A 163 9.01 -9.02 -23.28
C GLY A 163 9.83 -10.17 -22.70
N ILE A 164 10.13 -10.16 -21.40
CA ILE A 164 10.91 -11.19 -20.71
C ILE A 164 9.96 -12.25 -20.16
N ALA A 165 10.10 -13.50 -20.61
CA ALA A 165 9.29 -14.61 -20.12
C ALA A 165 9.66 -14.96 -18.66
N GLY A 166 8.67 -15.46 -17.90
CA GLY A 166 8.89 -15.87 -16.50
C GLY A 166 9.98 -16.93 -16.37
N SER A 167 10.06 -17.88 -17.30
CA SER A 167 11.10 -18.92 -17.35
C SER A 167 12.52 -18.41 -17.56
N GLN A 168 12.70 -17.13 -17.92
CA GLN A 168 14.01 -16.51 -18.01
C GLN A 168 14.45 -15.87 -16.70
N SER A 169 13.53 -15.64 -15.76
CA SER A 169 13.84 -15.11 -14.43
C SER A 169 14.33 -16.23 -13.53
N ARG A 170 15.50 -16.03 -12.91
CA ARG A 170 16.10 -16.97 -11.95
C ARG A 170 15.76 -16.62 -10.51
N PHE A 171 15.39 -15.37 -10.24
CA PHE A 171 15.08 -14.91 -8.90
C PHE A 171 13.58 -14.69 -8.73
N TYR A 172 13.00 -13.71 -9.42
CA TYR A 172 11.62 -13.29 -9.13
C TYR A 172 10.56 -14.36 -9.46
N PHE A 173 10.73 -15.13 -10.52
CA PHE A 173 9.72 -16.10 -10.95
C PHE A 173 9.67 -17.35 -10.05
N PRO A 174 10.81 -18.01 -9.75
CA PRO A 174 10.82 -19.14 -8.82
C PRO A 174 10.24 -18.78 -7.45
N HIS A 175 10.62 -17.63 -6.88
CA HIS A 175 10.11 -17.17 -5.60
C HIS A 175 8.61 -16.84 -5.63
N TRP A 176 8.11 -16.23 -6.72
CA TRP A 176 6.66 -16.05 -6.86
C TRP A 176 5.92 -17.40 -6.86
N GLN A 177 6.46 -18.42 -7.52
CA GLN A 177 5.81 -19.73 -7.56
C GLN A 177 5.94 -20.49 -6.23
N HIS A 178 7.08 -20.38 -5.57
CA HIS A 178 7.40 -21.12 -4.35
C HIS A 178 6.76 -20.52 -3.12
N ASP A 179 6.74 -19.20 -3.00
CA ASP A 179 6.34 -18.53 -1.75
C ASP A 179 4.85 -18.16 -1.78
N LEU A 180 4.15 -18.41 -2.89
CA LEU A 180 2.71 -18.19 -2.98
C LEU A 180 1.99 -19.13 -2.00
N LYS A 181 1.10 -18.58 -1.18
CA LYS A 181 0.28 -19.38 -0.26
C LYS A 181 -0.47 -20.49 -0.99
N GLY A 182 -0.35 -21.73 -0.49
CA GLY A 182 -0.92 -22.92 -1.11
C GLY A 182 -0.09 -23.49 -2.27
N ALA A 183 1.10 -22.96 -2.53
CA ALA A 183 2.01 -23.49 -3.53
C ALA A 183 2.60 -24.84 -3.11
N LYS A 184 2.75 -25.72 -4.09
CA LYS A 184 3.49 -26.97 -3.94
C LYS A 184 4.65 -26.97 -4.93
N VAL A 185 5.86 -27.18 -4.43
CA VAL A 185 7.06 -27.35 -5.26
C VAL A 185 7.52 -28.78 -5.11
N GLU A 186 7.52 -29.51 -6.23
CA GLU A 186 7.88 -30.93 -6.28
C GLU A 186 7.05 -31.83 -5.33
N GLY A 187 5.85 -31.39 -4.98
CA GLY A 187 4.95 -32.08 -4.05
C GLY A 187 5.08 -31.65 -2.59
N GLU A 188 6.13 -30.89 -2.25
CA GLU A 188 6.36 -30.34 -0.92
C GLU A 188 5.72 -28.94 -0.76
N PRO A 189 5.33 -28.55 0.47
CA PRO A 189 4.85 -27.20 0.74
C PRO A 189 5.94 -26.16 0.46
N GLY A 190 5.59 -25.06 -0.21
CA GLY A 190 6.50 -23.93 -0.38
C GLY A 190 6.86 -23.23 0.93
N HIS A 191 7.78 -22.25 0.89
CA HIS A 191 8.26 -21.57 2.10
C HIS A 191 7.13 -21.00 2.96
N THR A 192 6.14 -20.33 2.38
CA THR A 192 4.98 -19.84 3.13
C THR A 192 4.29 -20.97 3.90
N ASP A 193 4.01 -22.09 3.26
CA ASP A 193 3.24 -23.19 3.84
C ASP A 193 4.09 -24.01 4.84
N SER A 194 5.43 -23.89 4.81
CA SER A 194 6.33 -24.49 5.81
C SER A 194 6.07 -23.99 7.24
N PHE A 195 5.48 -22.80 7.39
CA PHE A 195 5.09 -22.24 8.67
C PHE A 195 3.76 -22.79 9.20
N ASP A 196 2.88 -23.33 8.34
CA ASP A 196 1.47 -23.59 8.66
C ASP A 196 1.32 -24.51 9.87
N LYS A 197 1.96 -25.69 9.82
CA LYS A 197 1.87 -26.68 10.91
C LYS A 197 2.40 -26.13 12.23
N LEU A 198 3.46 -25.32 12.18
CA LEU A 198 4.06 -24.74 13.37
C LEU A 198 3.14 -23.66 13.96
N LEU A 199 2.64 -22.75 13.13
CA LEU A 199 1.72 -21.70 13.57
C LEU A 199 0.40 -22.27 14.07
N GLU A 200 -0.13 -23.33 13.47
CA GLU A 200 -1.30 -24.04 13.96
C GLU A 200 -1.07 -24.61 15.37
N SER A 201 0.14 -25.07 15.67
CA SER A 201 0.53 -25.55 17.01
C SER A 201 0.78 -24.42 18.02
N MET A 202 1.10 -23.21 17.55
CA MET A 202 1.36 -22.03 18.39
C MET A 202 0.11 -21.19 18.65
N ILE A 203 -0.91 -21.25 17.78
CA ILE A 203 -2.17 -20.50 17.90
C ILE A 203 -3.25 -21.44 18.45
N THR A 204 -3.21 -21.64 19.76
CA THR A 204 -4.04 -22.60 20.49
C THR A 204 -5.21 -21.97 21.23
N ASN A 205 -5.15 -20.67 21.48
CA ASN A 205 -6.18 -19.90 22.16
C ASN A 205 -6.37 -18.50 21.55
N GLU A 206 -7.43 -17.80 21.96
CA GLU A 206 -7.79 -16.47 21.44
C GLU A 206 -6.72 -15.41 21.72
N ARG A 207 -5.99 -15.48 22.84
CA ARG A 207 -4.89 -14.54 23.14
C ARG A 207 -3.79 -14.65 22.08
N GLU A 208 -3.37 -15.87 21.75
CA GLU A 208 -2.36 -16.13 20.71
C GLU A 208 -2.84 -15.72 19.32
N LEU A 209 -4.13 -15.93 19.01
CA LEU A 209 -4.72 -15.47 17.76
C LEU A 209 -4.64 -13.94 17.63
N GLU A 210 -4.97 -13.20 18.68
CA GLU A 210 -4.88 -11.73 18.67
C GLU A 210 -3.43 -11.23 18.60
N VAL A 211 -2.49 -11.90 19.29
CA VAL A 211 -1.05 -11.62 19.14
C VAL A 211 -0.61 -11.85 17.69
N ALA A 212 -1.02 -12.95 17.07
CA ALA A 212 -0.68 -13.26 15.68
C ALA A 212 -1.23 -12.19 14.71
N LYS A 213 -2.48 -11.76 14.87
CA LYS A 213 -3.08 -10.71 14.03
C LYS A 213 -2.36 -9.36 14.17
N ASP A 214 -2.10 -8.92 15.41
CA ASP A 214 -1.38 -7.67 15.70
C ASP A 214 0.01 -7.65 15.07
N VAL A 215 0.76 -8.74 15.24
CA VAL A 215 2.11 -8.86 14.70
C VAL A 215 2.09 -8.93 13.18
N ALA A 216 1.14 -9.66 12.59
CA ALA A 216 0.98 -9.73 11.14
C ALA A 216 0.67 -8.36 10.54
N GLU A 217 -0.16 -7.54 11.17
CA GLU A 217 -0.42 -6.17 10.72
C GLU A 217 0.84 -5.29 10.81
N LYS A 218 1.59 -5.36 11.91
CA LYS A 218 2.86 -4.62 12.07
C LYS A 218 3.91 -5.03 11.03
N ALA A 219 4.05 -6.33 10.78
CA ALA A 219 4.94 -6.86 9.75
C ALA A 219 4.51 -6.40 8.35
N PHE A 220 3.20 -6.43 8.09
CA PHE A 220 2.62 -5.91 6.85
C PHE A 220 2.93 -4.42 6.66
N GLU A 221 2.74 -3.58 7.67
CA GLU A 221 3.01 -2.15 7.61
C GLU A 221 4.50 -1.84 7.42
N ALA A 222 5.37 -2.55 8.17
CA ALA A 222 6.80 -2.40 8.06
C ALA A 222 7.29 -2.70 6.63
N ARG A 223 6.88 -3.86 6.09
CA ARG A 223 7.24 -4.28 4.72
C ARG A 223 6.64 -3.38 3.66
N SER A 224 5.35 -3.04 3.79
CA SER A 224 4.63 -2.28 2.77
C SER A 224 5.11 -0.82 2.68
N GLY A 225 5.59 -0.25 3.78
CA GLY A 225 6.05 1.14 3.84
C GLY A 225 7.18 1.49 2.85
N ILE A 226 7.93 0.50 2.36
CA ILE A 226 8.94 0.74 1.32
C ILE A 226 8.30 1.20 0.00
N HIS A 227 7.06 0.80 -0.28
CA HIS A 227 6.39 1.10 -1.56
C HIS A 227 5.91 2.54 -1.66
N ASP A 228 5.67 3.20 -0.51
CA ASP A 228 5.18 4.57 -0.45
C ASP A 228 6.12 5.57 -1.13
N GLN A 229 7.43 5.29 -1.14
CA GLN A 229 8.42 6.15 -1.78
C GLN A 229 8.29 6.20 -3.31
N PHE A 230 7.56 5.25 -3.91
CA PHE A 230 7.34 5.16 -5.36
C PHE A 230 5.97 5.66 -5.80
N VAL A 231 5.09 6.02 -4.86
CA VAL A 231 3.81 6.63 -5.17
C VAL A 231 4.05 8.12 -5.44
N ARG A 232 3.53 8.62 -6.56
CA ARG A 232 3.50 10.07 -6.80
C ARG A 232 2.67 10.71 -5.68
N LYS A 233 3.31 11.40 -4.75
CA LYS A 233 2.58 12.27 -3.83
C LYS A 233 1.81 13.28 -4.68
N PRO A 234 0.50 13.47 -4.48
CA PRO A 234 -0.22 14.53 -5.17
C PRO A 234 0.56 15.82 -4.89
N THR A 235 1.08 16.41 -5.96
CA THR A 235 1.92 17.60 -5.89
C THR A 235 1.16 18.68 -5.11
N ARG A 236 1.90 19.48 -4.31
CA ARG A 236 1.38 20.66 -3.60
C ARG A 236 0.46 21.53 -4.46
N VAL A 237 0.62 21.49 -5.78
CA VAL A 237 -0.27 22.13 -6.77
C VAL A 237 -1.74 21.75 -6.56
N LEU A 238 -2.12 20.49 -6.37
CA LEU A 238 -3.53 20.12 -6.16
C LEU A 238 -4.11 20.69 -4.85
N LEU A 239 -3.31 20.73 -3.79
CA LEU A 239 -3.66 21.35 -2.51
C LEU A 239 -3.70 22.89 -2.61
N GLN A 240 -2.81 23.49 -3.40
CA GLN A 240 -2.80 24.92 -3.68
C GLN A 240 -4.01 25.31 -4.55
N THR A 241 -4.34 24.55 -5.60
CA THR A 241 -5.52 24.79 -6.43
C THR A 241 -6.81 24.60 -5.65
N ALA A 242 -6.91 23.56 -4.81
CA ALA A 242 -8.05 23.38 -3.92
C ALA A 242 -8.16 24.53 -2.89
N GLY A 243 -7.04 24.95 -2.30
CA GLY A 243 -6.98 26.08 -1.37
C GLY A 243 -7.38 27.41 -2.01
N VAL A 244 -6.95 27.67 -3.25
CA VAL A 244 -7.34 28.85 -4.03
C VAL A 244 -8.83 28.83 -4.35
N VAL A 245 -9.39 27.69 -4.76
CA VAL A 245 -10.83 27.55 -5.03
C VAL A 245 -11.66 27.78 -3.77
N VAL A 246 -11.26 27.21 -2.62
CA VAL A 246 -11.95 27.42 -1.33
C VAL A 246 -11.88 28.89 -0.90
N ALA A 247 -10.72 29.54 -1.03
CA ALA A 247 -10.55 30.95 -0.70
C ALA A 247 -11.41 31.86 -1.59
N LEU A 248 -11.54 31.55 -2.89
CA LEU A 248 -12.39 32.28 -3.82
C LEU A 248 -13.88 32.13 -3.46
N VAL A 249 -14.32 30.91 -3.17
CA VAL A 249 -15.71 30.64 -2.73
C VAL A 249 -16.02 31.37 -1.43
N LEU A 250 -15.11 31.35 -0.44
CA LEU A 250 -15.29 32.06 0.83
C LEU A 250 -15.32 33.58 0.65
N THR A 251 -14.45 34.14 -0.19
CA THR A 251 -14.43 35.58 -0.46
C THR A 251 -15.72 36.04 -1.12
N VAL A 252 -16.22 35.25 -2.08
CA VAL A 252 -17.50 35.50 -2.74
C VAL A 252 -18.66 35.40 -1.75
N PHE A 253 -18.70 34.35 -0.93
CA PHE A 253 -19.79 34.11 0.02
C PHE A 253 -19.82 35.13 1.17
N LEU A 254 -18.65 35.51 1.69
CA LEU A 254 -18.54 36.57 2.70
C LEU A 254 -18.88 37.93 2.10
N GLY A 255 -18.44 38.21 0.87
CA GLY A 255 -18.77 39.44 0.16
C GLY A 255 -20.27 39.59 -0.08
N THR A 256 -20.96 38.54 -0.53
CA THR A 256 -22.42 38.56 -0.73
C THR A 256 -23.18 38.64 0.59
N SER A 257 -22.73 37.94 1.64
CA SER A 257 -23.38 38.00 2.95
C SER A 257 -23.22 39.37 3.64
N LEU A 258 -22.03 39.98 3.54
CA LEU A 258 -21.78 41.35 4.02
C LEU A 258 -22.60 42.37 3.21
N TYR A 259 -22.64 42.25 1.88
CA TYR A 259 -23.44 43.14 1.04
C TYR A 259 -24.94 43.05 1.35
N GLN A 260 -25.48 41.83 1.51
CA GLN A 260 -26.88 41.60 1.87
C GLN A 260 -27.24 42.07 3.30
N LYS A 261 -26.27 42.11 4.21
CA LYS A 261 -26.47 42.69 5.55
C LYS A 261 -26.43 44.22 5.55
N MET A 262 -25.64 44.81 4.66
CA MET A 262 -25.44 46.28 4.62
C MET A 262 -26.44 46.98 3.71
N THR A 263 -27.08 46.25 2.81
CA THR A 263 -28.02 46.81 1.84
C THR A 263 -29.23 45.86 1.81
N GLU A 264 -30.45 46.39 1.94
CA GLU A 264 -31.70 45.64 1.68
C GLU A 264 -32.11 45.47 0.17
N PRO A 265 -31.26 45.54 -0.88
CA PRO A 265 -31.67 45.16 -2.22
C PRO A 265 -31.81 43.64 -2.35
N SER A 266 -32.77 43.21 -3.19
CA SER A 266 -32.91 41.82 -3.57
C SER A 266 -31.65 41.31 -4.30
N TYR A 267 -31.37 40.01 -4.22
CA TYR A 267 -30.25 39.35 -4.94
C TYR A 267 -30.12 39.79 -6.41
N TYR A 268 -31.24 40.04 -7.10
CA TYR A 268 -31.23 40.53 -8.49
C TYR A 268 -30.80 41.99 -8.63
N GLN A 269 -31.04 42.84 -7.63
CA GLN A 269 -30.52 44.21 -7.61
C GLN A 269 -29.01 44.23 -7.33
N PHE A 270 -28.49 43.31 -6.49
CA PHE A 270 -27.05 43.08 -6.36
C PHE A 270 -26.43 42.67 -7.70
N LEU A 271 -26.98 41.63 -8.35
CA LEU A 271 -26.50 41.18 -9.66
C LEU A 271 -26.53 42.29 -10.73
N ALA A 272 -27.56 43.15 -10.69
CA ALA A 272 -27.68 44.29 -11.61
C ALA A 272 -26.60 45.36 -11.38
N SER A 273 -26.09 45.49 -10.15
CA SER A 273 -25.03 46.44 -9.79
C SER A 273 -23.62 45.98 -10.19
N LEU A 274 -23.44 44.69 -10.52
CA LEU A 274 -22.13 44.13 -10.87
C LEU A 274 -21.70 44.45 -12.31
N PRO A 275 -20.39 44.60 -12.58
CA PRO A 275 -19.86 44.64 -13.94
C PRO A 275 -20.30 43.42 -14.76
N PRO A 276 -20.53 43.55 -16.09
CA PRO A 276 -21.11 42.48 -16.91
C PRO A 276 -20.38 41.13 -16.80
N GLN A 277 -19.05 41.16 -16.69
CA GLN A 277 -18.22 39.95 -16.56
C GLN A 277 -18.50 39.20 -15.25
N ALA A 278 -18.60 39.92 -14.13
CA ALA A 278 -18.93 39.34 -12.83
C ALA A 278 -20.37 38.85 -12.79
N ARG A 279 -21.32 39.65 -13.30
CA ARG A 279 -22.74 39.25 -13.39
C ARG A 279 -22.92 37.96 -14.18
N ASN A 280 -22.27 37.84 -15.35
CA ASN A 280 -22.34 36.65 -16.20
C ASN A 280 -21.72 35.42 -15.53
N PHE A 281 -20.64 35.61 -14.74
CA PHE A 281 -20.06 34.54 -13.95
C PHE A 281 -21.05 33.99 -12.91
N TYR A 282 -21.70 34.87 -12.14
CA TYR A 282 -22.69 34.46 -11.13
C TYR A 282 -23.90 33.75 -11.74
N LEU A 283 -24.47 34.31 -12.82
CA LEU A 283 -25.59 33.68 -13.54
C LEU A 283 -25.19 32.30 -14.10
N GLY A 284 -23.97 32.16 -14.64
CA GLY A 284 -23.48 30.87 -15.13
C GLY A 284 -23.29 29.83 -14.03
N LEU A 285 -22.97 30.27 -12.81
CA LEU A 285 -22.83 29.40 -11.64
C LEU A 285 -24.20 28.92 -11.14
N GLU A 286 -25.18 29.82 -11.13
CA GLU A 286 -26.58 29.53 -10.78
C GLU A 286 -27.23 28.56 -11.78
N ILE A 287 -27.06 28.78 -13.08
CA ILE A 287 -27.54 27.86 -14.14
C ILE A 287 -26.96 26.46 -13.96
N LYS A 288 -25.64 26.34 -13.74
CA LYS A 288 -24.98 25.04 -13.52
C LYS A 288 -25.45 24.33 -12.25
N LEU A 289 -25.81 25.08 -11.21
CA LEU A 289 -26.36 24.52 -9.98
C LEU A 289 -27.79 23.97 -10.22
N ILE A 290 -28.61 24.70 -10.98
CA ILE A 290 -29.96 24.26 -11.37
C ILE A 290 -29.88 23.01 -12.24
N GLU A 291 -29.02 22.99 -13.26
CA GLU A 291 -28.80 21.81 -14.13
C GLU A 291 -28.37 20.59 -13.31
N ARG A 292 -27.49 20.78 -12.32
CA ARG A 292 -27.05 19.69 -11.42
C ARG A 292 -28.16 19.18 -10.51
N ALA A 293 -29.01 20.07 -10.00
CA ALA A 293 -30.18 19.68 -9.21
C ALA A 293 -31.22 18.92 -10.05
N GLN A 294 -31.45 19.35 -11.29
CA GLN A 294 -32.34 18.67 -12.25
C GLN A 294 -31.83 17.28 -12.65
N ASN A 295 -30.51 17.08 -12.66
CA ASN A 295 -29.87 15.79 -12.97
C ASN A 295 -29.77 14.82 -11.77
N GLY A 296 -30.55 15.04 -10.70
CA GLY A 296 -30.70 14.09 -9.59
C GLY A 296 -29.53 14.02 -8.60
N ILE A 297 -28.67 15.05 -8.57
CA ILE A 297 -27.66 15.18 -7.51
C ILE A 297 -28.34 15.60 -6.21
N ASP A 298 -28.12 14.82 -5.14
CA ASP A 298 -28.81 14.90 -3.84
C ASP A 298 -28.97 16.32 -3.29
N VAL A 299 -30.21 16.81 -3.39
CA VAL A 299 -30.68 18.13 -2.95
C VAL A 299 -30.57 18.29 -1.42
N LYS A 300 -30.45 17.20 -0.65
CA LYS A 300 -30.27 17.27 0.81
C LYS A 300 -28.97 17.97 1.23
N ASN A 301 -27.97 18.03 0.35
CA ASN A 301 -26.74 18.79 0.60
C ASN A 301 -26.82 20.27 0.21
N LEU A 302 -27.79 20.67 -0.62
CA LEU A 302 -28.04 22.09 -0.94
C LEU A 302 -28.62 22.85 0.26
N HIS A 303 -29.36 22.18 1.15
CA HIS A 303 -29.86 22.75 2.41
C HIS A 303 -28.76 23.27 3.35
N ARG A 304 -27.53 22.80 3.18
CA ARG A 304 -26.38 23.23 3.99
C ARG A 304 -25.76 24.54 3.50
N ILE A 305 -26.14 25.01 2.32
CA ILE A 305 -25.71 26.26 1.70
C ILE A 305 -26.85 27.27 1.84
N GLY A 306 -27.14 27.72 3.06
CA GLY A 306 -27.73 29.03 3.39
C GLY A 306 -28.90 29.62 2.57
N THR A 307 -29.75 28.83 1.88
CA THR A 307 -30.78 29.34 0.96
C THR A 307 -32.21 29.22 1.49
N SER A 308 -32.42 28.95 2.78
CA SER A 308 -33.78 28.79 3.33
C SER A 308 -34.69 30.00 3.11
N LYS A 309 -34.12 31.21 2.96
CA LYS A 309 -34.90 32.44 2.70
C LYS A 309 -35.35 32.60 1.23
N TYR A 310 -34.74 31.88 0.28
CA TYR A 310 -35.04 31.99 -1.15
C TYR A 310 -35.84 30.81 -1.70
N ALA A 311 -35.75 29.63 -1.08
CA ALA A 311 -36.53 28.47 -1.48
C ALA A 311 -38.05 28.69 -1.30
N SER A 312 -38.48 29.34 -0.21
CA SER A 312 -39.90 29.64 0.04
C SER A 312 -40.48 30.71 -0.91
N GLN A 313 -39.64 31.65 -1.38
CA GLN A 313 -40.09 32.69 -2.32
C GLN A 313 -40.25 32.20 -3.76
N VAL A 314 -39.55 31.14 -4.15
CA VAL A 314 -39.58 30.59 -5.51
C VAL A 314 -40.61 29.47 -5.66
N TRP A 315 -40.86 28.68 -4.61
CA TRP A 315 -41.67 27.47 -4.70
C TRP A 315 -43.03 27.55 -3.98
N GLY A 316 -43.32 28.65 -3.29
CA GLY A 316 -44.52 28.78 -2.45
C GLY A 316 -44.50 27.85 -1.24
N ASP A 317 -45.35 28.10 -0.26
CA ASP A 317 -45.49 27.22 0.90
C ASP A 317 -45.95 25.83 0.43
N TRP A 318 -45.08 24.84 0.59
CA TRP A 318 -45.44 23.42 0.52
C TRP A 318 -45.56 22.87 1.96
N PRO A 319 -46.47 21.91 2.21
CA PRO A 319 -46.78 21.40 3.54
C PRO A 319 -45.64 20.72 4.27
#